data_AF-A0A5R8KIF7-F1
#
_entry.id   AF-A0A5R8KIF7-F1
#
_cell.length_a   1.000
_cell.length_b   1.000
_cell.length_c   1.000
_cell.angle_alpha   90.00
_cell.angle_beta   90.00
_cell.angle_gamma   90.00
#
_symmetry.space_group_name_H-M   'P 1'
#
loop_
_entity.id
_entity.type
_entity.pdbx_description
1 polymer ?
#
loop_
_entity_poly.entity_id
_entity_poly.type
_entity_poly.pdbx_seq_one_letter_code
_entity_poly.pdbx_strand_id
1 'polypeptide(L)' 'MARQTGRQVSRTRRRAVYGLPVGAAAYAYRGYSYYRVGPRFYYPYMHMGRTVYINIESNNGYPAPPPPVGSFDVDIY' A
#
# COMPACT_ATOMS: atom_id res chain seq x y z
N MET A 1 -7.42 16.79 37.01
CA MET A 1 -8.16 15.79 36.20
C MET A 1 -7.49 15.69 34.84
N ALA A 2 -7.01 14.50 34.47
CA ALA A 2 -6.11 14.26 33.35
C ALA A 2 -6.82 14.32 31.99
N ARG A 3 -6.27 15.11 31.06
CA ARG A 3 -6.61 15.10 29.63
C ARG A 3 -6.06 13.81 29.02
N GLN A 4 -6.94 12.88 28.67
CA GLN A 4 -6.60 11.76 27.80
C GLN A 4 -7.39 11.89 26.50
N THR A 5 -6.89 12.77 25.62
CA THR A 5 -7.32 12.81 24.23
C THR A 5 -6.78 11.54 23.58
N GLY A 6 -7.62 10.50 23.52
CA GLY A 6 -7.31 9.24 22.85
C GLY A 6 -7.11 9.47 21.36
N ARG A 7 -5.90 9.87 20.96
CA ARG A 7 -5.49 9.86 19.56
C ARG A 7 -5.17 8.42 19.20
N GLN A 8 -6.19 7.65 18.86
CA GLN A 8 -6.06 6.36 18.23
C GLN A 8 -5.46 6.56 16.83
N VAL A 9 -4.13 6.68 16.76
CA VAL A 9 -3.40 6.56 15.50
C VAL A 9 -3.21 5.06 15.28
N SER A 10 -4.25 4.37 14.83
CA SER A 10 -4.12 3.05 14.19
C SER A 10 -3.32 3.21 12.90
N ARG A 11 -2.02 3.44 13.04
CA ARG A 11 -1.08 3.58 11.93
C ARG A 11 -0.56 2.19 11.59
N THR A 12 -1.36 1.40 10.88
CA THR A 12 -0.78 0.38 10.01
C THR A 12 -0.01 1.14 8.93
N ARG A 13 1.24 1.52 9.22
CA ARG A 13 2.08 2.25 8.26
C ARG A 13 2.37 1.30 7.09
N ARG A 14 1.67 1.48 5.98
CA ARG A 14 1.98 0.79 4.72
C ARG A 14 3.18 1.48 4.09
N ARG A 15 4.24 0.71 3.85
CA ARG A 15 5.47 1.20 3.20
C ARG A 15 5.31 1.21 1.68
N ALA A 16 5.57 2.36 1.08
CA ALA A 16 5.63 2.53 -0.37
C ALA A 16 7.08 2.49 -0.88
N VAL A 17 7.28 2.09 -2.14
CA VAL A 17 8.57 2.16 -2.86
C VAL A 17 8.40 2.89 -4.19
N TYR A 18 9.41 3.60 -4.70
CA TYR A 18 9.29 4.32 -5.99
C TYR A 18 9.28 3.42 -7.22
N GLY A 19 9.97 2.29 -7.17
CA GLY A 19 10.06 1.36 -8.30
C GLY A 19 9.06 0.23 -8.20
N LEU A 20 8.64 -0.29 -9.36
CA LEU A 20 7.98 -1.59 -9.38
C LEU A 20 9.02 -2.65 -9.00
N PRO A 21 8.75 -3.54 -8.03
CA PRO A 21 9.73 -4.58 -7.71
C PRO A 21 9.92 -5.53 -8.90
N VAL A 22 11.17 -5.98 -9.09
CA VAL A 22 11.54 -6.88 -10.19
C VAL A 22 10.75 -8.19 -10.09
N GLY A 23 10.31 -8.72 -11.24
CA GLY A 23 9.52 -9.96 -11.30
C GLY A 23 8.03 -9.77 -11.01
N ALA A 24 7.53 -8.53 -11.00
CA ALA A 24 6.12 -8.24 -10.82
C ALA A 24 5.27 -8.67 -12.04
N ALA A 25 4.17 -9.36 -11.77
CA ALA A 25 3.15 -9.71 -12.76
C ALA A 25 1.85 -8.94 -12.51
N ALA A 26 1.20 -8.48 -13.57
CA ALA A 26 -0.10 -7.82 -13.47
C ALA A 26 -1.17 -8.80 -12.95
N TYR A 27 -2.02 -8.34 -12.03
CA TYR A 27 -3.08 -9.12 -11.41
C TYR A 27 -4.32 -8.27 -11.20
N ALA A 28 -5.41 -8.59 -11.90
CA ALA A 28 -6.69 -7.90 -11.78
C ALA A 28 -7.56 -8.56 -10.71
N TYR A 29 -8.09 -7.78 -9.76
CA TYR A 29 -9.00 -8.28 -8.73
C TYR A 29 -9.98 -7.21 -8.26
N ARG A 30 -11.28 -7.55 -8.27
CA ARG A 30 -12.40 -6.67 -7.85
C ARG A 30 -12.34 -5.26 -8.47
N GLY A 31 -11.99 -5.17 -9.75
CA GLY A 31 -11.91 -3.90 -10.49
C GLY A 31 -10.61 -3.11 -10.29
N TYR A 32 -9.65 -3.63 -9.54
CA TYR A 32 -8.35 -3.02 -9.33
C TYR A 32 -7.24 -3.81 -10.04
N SER A 33 -6.23 -3.09 -10.54
CA SER A 33 -5.03 -3.66 -11.14
C SER A 33 -3.86 -3.61 -10.18
N TYR A 34 -3.48 -4.77 -9.65
CA TYR A 34 -2.32 -4.95 -8.78
C TYR A 34 -1.13 -5.50 -9.55
N TYR A 35 0.04 -5.42 -8.93
CA TYR A 35 1.26 -6.08 -9.34
C TYR A 35 1.66 -7.09 -8.28
N ARG A 36 1.79 -8.37 -8.64
CA ARG A 36 2.10 -9.44 -7.71
C ARG A 36 3.56 -9.86 -7.83
N VAL A 37 4.23 -10.00 -6.70
CA VAL A 37 5.59 -10.54 -6.58
C VAL A 37 5.58 -11.58 -5.47
N GLY A 38 5.61 -12.87 -5.83
CA GLY A 38 5.42 -13.96 -4.87
C GLY A 38 4.07 -13.86 -4.13
N PRO A 39 4.05 -13.83 -2.78
CA PRO A 39 2.82 -13.66 -2.00
C PRO A 39 2.40 -12.19 -1.82
N ARG A 40 3.22 -11.23 -2.25
CA ARG A 40 2.98 -9.80 -2.03
C ARG A 40 2.27 -9.17 -3.21
N PHE A 41 1.36 -8.26 -2.92
CA PHE A 41 0.67 -7.46 -3.92
C PHE A 41 1.11 -6.01 -3.79
N TYR A 42 1.19 -5.33 -4.91
CA TYR A 42 1.61 -3.94 -5.00
C TYR A 42 0.58 -3.16 -5.80
N TYR A 43 0.21 -1.97 -5.32
CA TYR A 43 -0.70 -1.10 -6.06
C TYR A 43 0.00 0.21 -6.42
N PRO A 44 -0.12 0.69 -7.67
CA PRO A 44 0.50 1.93 -8.11
C PRO A 44 -0.29 3.15 -7.60
N TYR A 45 0.43 4.13 -7.06
CA TYR A 45 -0.09 5.44 -6.70
C TYR A 45 0.75 6.54 -7.33
N MET A 46 0.11 7.67 -7.63
CA MET A 46 0.81 8.91 -7.95
C MET A 46 1.15 9.66 -6.65
N HIS A 47 2.43 9.90 -6.41
CA HIS A 47 2.94 10.69 -5.30
C HIS A 47 3.93 11.73 -5.82
N MET A 48 3.63 13.02 -5.64
CA MET A 48 4.46 14.14 -6.11
C MET A 48 4.89 14.02 -7.59
N GLY A 49 3.98 13.58 -8.48
CA GLY A 49 4.26 13.42 -9.90
C GLY A 49 5.06 12.17 -10.28
N ARG A 50 5.33 11.27 -9.32
CA ARG A 50 6.00 9.99 -9.55
C ARG A 50 5.09 8.83 -9.19
N THR A 51 5.19 7.74 -9.94
CA THR A 51 4.54 6.48 -9.55
C THR A 51 5.31 5.85 -8.40
N VAL A 52 4.57 5.44 -7.37
CA VAL A 52 5.07 4.64 -6.24
C VAL A 52 4.21 3.38 -6.13
N TYR A 53 4.81 2.29 -5.68
CA TYR A 53 4.17 1.00 -5.52
C TYR A 53 4.07 0.67 -4.04
N ILE A 54 2.84 0.47 -3.56
CA ILE A 54 2.58 0.22 -2.14
C ILE A 54 2.29 -1.25 -1.93
N ASN A 55 2.93 -1.86 -0.95
CA ASN A 55 2.60 -3.22 -0.54
C ASN A 55 1.18 -3.28 0.04
N ILE A 56 0.35 -4.12 -0.57
CA ILE A 56 -1.02 -4.39 -0.18
C ILE A 56 -1.06 -5.70 0.58
N GLU A 57 -1.65 -5.64 1.78
CA GLU A 57 -1.91 -6.82 2.59
C GLU A 57 -2.76 -7.82 1.82
N SER A 58 -2.39 -9.10 1.92
CA SER A 58 -3.13 -10.20 1.33
C SER A 58 -3.90 -10.95 2.40
N ASN A 59 -5.20 -11.17 2.18
CA ASN A 59 -6.03 -12.05 2.99
C ASN A 59 -6.39 -13.30 2.17
N ASN A 60 -6.06 -14.48 2.66
CA ASN A 60 -6.27 -15.78 1.97
C ASN A 60 -5.73 -15.81 0.53
N GLY A 61 -4.58 -15.18 0.28
CA GLY A 61 -3.95 -15.14 -1.05
C GLY A 61 -4.54 -14.11 -2.02
N TYR A 62 -5.52 -13.31 -1.58
CA TYR A 62 -6.10 -12.22 -2.37
C TYR A 62 -5.71 -10.86 -1.80
N PRO A 63 -5.45 -9.85 -2.65
CA PRO A 63 -5.15 -8.50 -2.16
C PRO A 63 -6.37 -7.86 -1.51
N ALA A 64 -6.14 -7.18 -0.39
CA ALA A 64 -7.12 -6.25 0.16
C ALA A 64 -7.32 -5.04 -0.78
N PRO A 65 -8.44 -4.30 -0.66
CA PRO A 65 -8.61 -3.05 -1.39
C PRO A 65 -7.44 -2.08 -1.18
N PRO A 66 -7.07 -1.30 -2.21
CA PRO A 66 -6.03 -0.31 -2.08
C PRO A 66 -6.49 0.78 -1.10
N PRO A 67 -5.61 1.26 -0.21
CA PRO A 67 -5.97 2.27 0.77
C PRO A 67 -6.31 3.63 0.11
N PRO A 68 -6.98 4.56 0.81
CA PRO A 68 -7.22 5.90 0.28
C PRO A 68 -5.90 6.64 -0.03
N VAL A 69 -5.89 7.48 -1.05
CA VAL A 69 -4.74 8.34 -1.37
C VAL A 69 -4.40 9.21 -0.15
N GLY A 70 -3.12 9.26 0.23
CA GLY A 70 -2.64 10.06 1.37
C GLY A 70 -2.68 9.35 2.74
N SER A 71 -3.10 8.08 2.80
CA SER A 71 -3.12 7.30 4.05
C SER A 71 -1.86 6.45 4.29
N PHE A 72 -0.79 6.66 3.52
CA PHE A 72 0.45 5.89 3.59
C PHE A 72 1.67 6.81 3.72
N ASP A 73 2.72 6.30 4.33
CA ASP A 73 4.02 6.96 4.44
C ASP A 73 4.96 6.35 3.38
N VAL A 74 5.69 7.18 2.62
CA VAL A 74 6.67 6.73 1.62
C VAL A 74 8.05 6.70 2.27
N ASP A 75 8.67 5.51 2.32
CA ASP A 75 10.08 5.38 2.74
C ASP A 75 10.96 5.45 1.49
N ILE A 76 11.91 6.39 1.48
CA ILE A 76 12.88 6.59 0.40
C ILE A 76 14.23 6.05 0.89
N TYR A 77 14.78 5.07 0.17
CA TYR A 77 16.14 4.56 0.39
C TYR A 77 17.04 5.02 -0.75
#